data_AF-W1WDB3-F1
#
_entry.id   AF-W1WDB3-F1
#
_cell.length_a   1.000
_cell.length_b   1.000
_cell.length_c   1.000
_cell.angle_alpha   90.00
_cell.angle_beta   90.00
_cell.angle_gamma   90.00
#
_symmetry.space_group_name_H-M   'P 1'
#
loop_
_entity.id
_entity.type
_entity.pdbx_description
1 polymer ?
#
loop_
_entity_poly.entity_id
_entity_poly.type
_entity_poly.pdbx_seq_one_letter_code
_entity_poly.pdbx_strand_id
1 'polypeptide(L)'
;ILLGMLAATVKGAKKQTSDLKGLVGADPIGVLAKDGALHISLDTAFDEMAHTVVWAKEQAPELKTVLVSGDVYANGGANDVQEVAYALATAVCYVRQLAQRNIDIHTIAKSMMFTFSLGANFFMEIAKLRALRVLWARIMEAFGAEEADRAVHVHGRTSAFTKTVYDPYVNLLRNTTQAFS
;
A
#
# COMPACT_ATOMS: atom_id res chain seq x y z
N ILE A 1 -3.22 10.10 -13.95
CA ILE A 1 -3.37 9.69 -15.37
C ILE A 1 -3.87 8.24 -15.53
N LEU A 2 -3.20 7.23 -14.96
CA LEU A 2 -3.60 5.81 -15.11
C LEU A 2 -5.02 5.49 -14.65
N LEU A 3 -5.46 6.03 -13.51
CA LEU A 3 -6.83 5.86 -13.01
C LEU A 3 -7.88 6.38 -14.00
N GLY A 4 -7.65 7.55 -14.60
CA GLY A 4 -8.54 8.13 -15.60
C GLY A 4 -8.63 7.28 -16.87
N MET A 5 -7.50 6.70 -17.31
CA MET A 5 -7.50 5.75 -18.42
C MET A 5 -8.29 4.49 -18.09
N LEU A 6 -8.12 3.92 -16.89
CA LEU A 6 -8.87 2.75 -16.44
C LEU A 6 -10.38 3.03 -16.35
N ALA A 7 -10.77 4.19 -15.83
CA ALA A 7 -12.17 4.59 -15.79
C ALA A 7 -12.76 4.75 -17.21
N ALA A 8 -11.99 5.30 -18.15
CA ALA A 8 -12.41 5.46 -19.54
C ALA A 8 -12.58 4.12 -20.27
N THR A 9 -11.67 3.16 -20.05
CA THR A 9 -11.78 1.82 -20.66
C THR A 9 -12.97 1.04 -20.13
N VAL A 10 -13.27 1.15 -18.84
CA VAL A 10 -14.44 0.51 -18.21
C VAL A 10 -15.74 1.07 -18.77
N LYS A 11 -15.83 2.40 -18.92
CA LYS A 11 -16.96 3.05 -19.58
C LYS A 11 -17.08 2.64 -21.05
N GLY A 12 -15.97 2.54 -21.78
CA GLY A 12 -15.93 2.05 -23.16
C GLY A 12 -16.41 0.59 -23.29
N ALA A 13 -16.14 -0.23 -22.29
CA ALA A 13 -16.63 -1.61 -22.19
C ALA A 13 -18.10 -1.72 -21.73
N LYS A 14 -18.82 -0.58 -21.59
CA LYS A 14 -20.20 -0.49 -21.08
C LYS A 14 -20.40 -1.11 -19.69
N LYS A 15 -19.34 -1.16 -18.88
CA LYS A 15 -19.41 -1.58 -17.48
C LYS A 15 -19.50 -0.36 -16.57
N GLN A 16 -20.09 -0.54 -15.39
CA GLN A 16 -20.16 0.51 -14.38
C GLN A 16 -18.83 0.58 -13.62
N THR A 17 -18.38 1.81 -13.30
CA THR A 17 -17.16 2.01 -12.51
C THR A 17 -17.33 1.56 -11.06
N SER A 18 -18.57 1.45 -10.57
CA SER A 18 -18.91 0.94 -9.25
C SER A 18 -18.49 -0.52 -9.04
N ASP A 19 -18.44 -1.32 -10.12
CA ASP A 19 -18.09 -2.73 -10.07
C ASP A 19 -16.56 -2.95 -10.00
N LEU A 20 -15.77 -1.88 -10.03
CA LEU A 20 -14.32 -1.96 -9.98
C LEU A 20 -13.86 -2.33 -8.58
N LYS A 21 -13.16 -3.47 -8.51
CA LYS A 21 -12.53 -3.99 -7.30
C LYS A 21 -11.03 -4.10 -7.55
N GLY A 22 -10.23 -3.70 -6.57
CA GLY A 22 -8.78 -3.86 -6.63
C GLY A 22 -8.01 -2.64 -6.15
N LEU A 23 -6.81 -2.45 -6.70
CA LEU A 23 -5.89 -1.39 -6.30
C LEU A 23 -5.37 -0.67 -7.55
N VAL A 24 -5.54 0.65 -7.58
CA VAL A 24 -4.80 1.56 -8.45
C VAL A 24 -4.20 2.64 -7.56
N GLY A 25 -3.13 2.23 -6.87
CA GLY A 25 -2.57 2.99 -5.76
C GLY A 25 -1.43 3.93 -6.15
N ALA A 26 -1.37 5.09 -5.50
CA ALA A 26 -0.21 5.98 -5.52
C ALA A 26 0.55 5.90 -4.19
N ASP A 27 1.87 5.96 -4.25
CA ASP A 27 2.79 6.00 -3.09
C ASP A 27 3.89 7.07 -3.31
N PRO A 28 3.59 8.38 -3.12
CA PRO A 28 4.56 9.45 -3.37
C PRO A 28 5.83 9.36 -2.51
N ILE A 29 5.70 8.99 -1.23
CA ILE A 29 6.85 8.82 -0.33
C ILE A 29 7.66 7.60 -0.74
N GLY A 30 7.01 6.48 -1.09
CA GLY A 30 7.70 5.29 -1.59
C GLY A 30 8.49 5.58 -2.88
N VAL A 31 7.91 6.33 -3.82
CA VAL A 31 8.60 6.76 -5.05
C VAL A 31 9.79 7.65 -4.71
N LEU A 32 9.62 8.64 -3.82
CA LEU A 32 10.71 9.50 -3.39
C LEU A 32 11.85 8.71 -2.71
N ALA A 33 11.50 7.74 -1.86
CA ALA A 33 12.48 6.90 -1.17
C ALA A 33 13.25 5.98 -2.15
N LYS A 34 12.58 5.52 -3.21
CA LYS A 34 13.17 4.63 -4.22
C LYS A 34 14.06 5.37 -5.22
N ASP A 35 13.51 6.44 -5.81
CA ASP A 35 14.10 7.11 -6.97
C ASP A 35 14.87 8.38 -6.56
N GLY A 36 14.75 8.82 -5.30
CA GLY A 36 15.42 10.01 -4.76
C GLY A 36 14.82 11.34 -5.21
N ALA A 37 13.83 11.31 -6.10
CA ALA A 37 13.16 12.50 -6.63
C ALA A 37 11.69 12.20 -6.97
N LEU A 38 10.88 13.26 -7.03
CA LEU A 38 9.51 13.23 -7.54
C LEU A 38 9.40 14.18 -8.74
N HIS A 39 8.55 13.83 -9.71
CA HIS A 39 8.26 14.70 -10.85
C HIS A 39 7.46 15.96 -10.48
N ILE A 40 6.78 15.92 -9.34
CA ILE A 40 5.97 16.99 -8.78
C ILE A 40 6.34 17.20 -7.32
N SER A 41 5.91 18.33 -6.74
CA SER A 41 6.12 18.57 -5.31
C SER A 41 5.33 17.55 -4.46
N LEU A 42 5.79 17.28 -3.23
CA LEU A 42 5.08 16.38 -2.30
C LEU A 42 3.67 16.90 -1.99
N ASP A 43 3.51 18.21 -1.83
CA ASP A 43 2.21 18.80 -1.50
C ASP A 43 1.22 18.61 -2.65
N THR A 44 1.66 18.86 -3.89
CA THR A 44 0.87 18.58 -5.10
C THR A 44 0.51 17.10 -5.22
N ALA A 45 1.44 16.19 -4.86
CA ALA A 45 1.16 14.76 -4.88
C ALA A 45 0.09 14.36 -3.84
N PHE A 46 0.06 15.01 -2.68
CA PHE A 46 -0.98 14.81 -1.67
C PHE A 46 -2.33 15.40 -2.11
N ASP A 47 -2.33 16.52 -2.83
CA ASP A 47 -3.55 17.06 -3.45
C ASP A 47 -4.14 16.08 -4.47
N GLU A 48 -3.30 15.57 -5.38
CA GLU A 48 -3.72 14.57 -6.37
C GLU A 48 -4.23 13.27 -5.71
N MET A 49 -3.59 12.84 -4.62
CA MET A 49 -4.02 11.69 -3.84
C MET A 49 -5.40 11.94 -3.24
N ALA A 50 -5.64 13.12 -2.64
CA ALA A 50 -6.94 13.49 -2.08
C ALA A 50 -8.05 13.51 -3.13
N HIS A 51 -7.80 14.13 -4.29
CA HIS A 51 -8.73 14.10 -5.42
C HIS A 51 -9.08 12.68 -5.86
N THR A 52 -8.07 11.81 -5.89
CA THR A 52 -8.25 10.41 -6.29
C THR A 52 -9.08 9.62 -5.27
N VAL A 53 -8.87 9.85 -3.98
CA VAL A 53 -9.64 9.21 -2.89
C VAL A 53 -11.11 9.65 -2.93
N VAL A 54 -11.38 10.94 -3.12
CA VAL A 54 -12.75 11.47 -3.27
C VAL A 54 -13.44 10.88 -4.49
N TRP A 55 -12.74 10.85 -5.64
CA TRP A 55 -13.29 10.24 -6.86
C TRP A 55 -13.64 8.76 -6.66
N ALA A 56 -12.77 7.99 -6.00
CA ALA A 56 -13.02 6.57 -5.75
C ALA A 56 -14.23 6.37 -4.83
N LYS A 57 -14.38 7.20 -3.78
CA LYS A 57 -15.56 7.17 -2.90
C LYS A 57 -16.87 7.29 -3.68
N GLU A 58 -16.92 8.19 -4.67
CA GLU A 58 -18.13 8.47 -5.44
C GLU A 58 -18.38 7.48 -6.58
N GLN A 59 -17.32 7.06 -7.28
CA GLN A 59 -17.44 6.37 -8.57
C GLN A 59 -17.04 4.89 -8.52
N ALA A 60 -16.21 4.48 -7.57
CA ALA A 60 -15.62 3.15 -7.47
C ALA A 60 -15.29 2.79 -6.00
N PRO A 61 -16.32 2.59 -5.14
CA PRO A 61 -16.14 2.48 -3.68
C PRO A 61 -15.35 1.24 -3.23
N GLU A 62 -15.24 0.21 -4.07
CA GLU A 62 -14.44 -0.99 -3.82
C GLU A 62 -13.00 -0.89 -4.35
N LEU A 63 -12.64 0.23 -4.97
CA LEU A 63 -11.30 0.48 -5.49
C LEU A 63 -10.44 1.18 -4.45
N LYS A 64 -9.28 0.59 -4.15
CA LYS A 64 -8.25 1.19 -3.30
C LYS A 64 -7.32 2.06 -4.14
N THR A 65 -6.97 3.22 -3.61
CA THR A 65 -6.21 4.25 -4.34
C THR A 65 -4.98 4.76 -3.62
N VAL A 66 -4.82 4.42 -2.34
CA VAL A 66 -3.61 4.74 -1.58
C VAL A 66 -2.86 3.44 -1.33
N LEU A 67 -1.62 3.38 -1.81
CA LEU A 67 -0.72 2.26 -1.56
C LEU A 67 0.42 2.70 -0.66
N VAL A 68 0.73 1.89 0.34
CA VAL A 68 1.93 2.04 1.15
C VAL A 68 2.83 0.84 0.88
N SER A 69 3.93 1.06 0.17
CA SER A 69 4.85 0.00 -0.25
C SER A 69 6.02 -0.16 0.72
N GLY A 70 6.05 -1.28 1.43
CA GLY A 70 7.18 -1.76 2.21
C GLY A 70 8.34 -2.27 1.34
N ASP A 71 8.04 -2.72 0.11
CA ASP A 71 9.04 -3.28 -0.80
C ASP A 71 10.20 -2.33 -1.09
N VAL A 72 9.95 -1.02 -1.12
CA VAL A 72 11.01 -0.02 -1.34
C VAL A 72 12.05 -0.12 -0.23
N TYR A 73 11.61 -0.24 1.01
CA TYR A 73 12.50 -0.33 2.17
C TYR A 73 13.20 -1.69 2.25
N ALA A 74 12.45 -2.78 2.08
CA ALA A 74 13.02 -4.14 2.12
C ALA A 74 14.08 -4.34 1.02
N ASN A 75 13.80 -3.93 -0.22
CA ASN A 75 14.76 -4.03 -1.31
C ASN A 75 15.92 -3.02 -1.16
N GLY A 76 15.72 -1.93 -0.41
CA GLY A 76 16.78 -1.02 0.03
C GLY A 76 17.67 -1.56 1.16
N GLY A 77 17.41 -2.78 1.66
CA GLY A 77 18.19 -3.44 2.71
C GLY A 77 17.68 -3.22 4.13
N ALA A 78 16.47 -2.68 4.30
CA ALA A 78 15.84 -2.58 5.61
C ALA A 78 15.55 -3.98 6.18
N ASN A 79 15.70 -4.13 7.49
CA ASN A 79 15.24 -5.34 8.18
C ASN A 79 13.70 -5.32 8.39
N ASP A 80 13.14 -6.45 8.80
CA ASP A 80 11.68 -6.63 8.96
C ASP A 80 11.02 -5.62 9.91
N VAL A 81 11.73 -5.23 10.97
CA VAL A 81 11.23 -4.24 11.95
C VAL A 81 11.22 -2.84 11.34
N GLN A 82 12.30 -2.48 10.62
CA GLN A 82 12.42 -1.21 9.92
C GLN A 82 11.39 -1.08 8.81
N GLU A 83 11.16 -2.14 8.01
CA GLU A 83 10.16 -2.14 6.95
C GLU A 83 8.77 -1.79 7.50
N VAL A 84 8.35 -2.43 8.59
CA VAL A 84 7.06 -2.14 9.24
C VAL A 84 7.04 -0.73 9.81
N ALA A 85 8.11 -0.30 10.49
CA ALA A 85 8.18 1.03 11.09
C ALA A 85 8.06 2.14 10.03
N TYR A 86 8.80 2.02 8.92
CA TYR A 86 8.76 2.99 7.83
C TYR A 86 7.45 2.96 7.06
N ALA A 87 6.89 1.78 6.81
CA ALA A 87 5.56 1.67 6.18
C ALA A 87 4.48 2.30 7.06
N LEU A 88 4.45 2.01 8.36
CA LEU A 88 3.49 2.62 9.29
C LEU A 88 3.69 4.14 9.40
N ALA A 89 4.93 4.63 9.46
CA ALA A 89 5.21 6.07 9.47
C ALA A 89 4.71 6.76 8.19
N THR A 90 4.92 6.12 7.04
CA THR A 90 4.41 6.58 5.74
C THR A 90 2.89 6.64 5.74
N ALA A 91 2.23 5.58 6.22
CA ALA A 91 0.79 5.51 6.34
C ALA A 91 0.21 6.60 7.26
N VAL A 92 0.83 6.83 8.42
CA VAL A 92 0.48 7.91 9.35
C VAL A 92 0.60 9.27 8.70
N CYS A 93 1.64 9.49 7.88
CA CYS A 93 1.79 10.71 7.11
C CYS A 93 0.63 10.90 6.13
N TYR A 94 0.25 9.86 5.37
CA TYR A 94 -0.87 9.92 4.44
C TYR A 94 -2.20 10.20 5.14
N VAL A 95 -2.49 9.52 6.25
CA VAL A 95 -3.70 9.78 7.05
C VAL A 95 -3.75 11.26 7.49
N ARG A 96 -2.65 11.81 7.99
CA ARG A 96 -2.58 13.22 8.40
C ARG A 96 -2.78 14.17 7.23
N GLN A 97 -2.13 13.92 6.09
CA GLN A 97 -2.22 14.78 4.90
C GLN A 97 -3.60 14.77 4.26
N LEU A 98 -4.29 13.62 4.25
CA LEU A 98 -5.66 13.50 3.78
C LEU A 98 -6.66 14.12 4.77
N ALA A 99 -6.42 13.98 6.08
CA ALA A 99 -7.23 14.64 7.10
C ALA A 99 -7.13 16.17 7.02
N GLN A 100 -5.93 16.71 6.76
CA GLN A 100 -5.73 18.15 6.51
C GLN A 100 -6.51 18.66 5.29
N ARG A 101 -6.81 17.77 4.34
CA ARG A 101 -7.61 18.04 3.13
C ARG A 101 -9.10 17.73 3.33
N ASN A 102 -9.55 17.60 4.58
CA ASN A 102 -10.93 17.37 5.00
C ASN A 102 -11.55 16.05 4.50
N ILE A 103 -10.73 15.02 4.27
CA ILE A 103 -11.24 13.67 3.97
C ILE A 103 -11.53 12.94 5.28
N ASP A 104 -12.71 12.34 5.38
CA ASP A 104 -13.12 11.58 6.56
C ASP A 104 -12.28 10.31 6.75
N ILE A 105 -12.06 9.94 8.02
CA ILE A 105 -11.21 8.80 8.40
C ILE A 105 -11.72 7.47 7.82
N HIS A 106 -13.04 7.32 7.68
CA HIS A 106 -13.69 6.14 7.13
C HIS A 106 -13.31 5.94 5.64
N THR A 107 -13.35 7.03 4.87
CA THR A 107 -12.95 7.03 3.45
C THR A 107 -11.45 6.77 3.32
N ILE A 108 -10.62 7.38 4.18
CA ILE A 108 -9.18 7.13 4.20
C ILE A 108 -8.90 5.64 4.45
N ALA A 109 -9.50 5.06 5.50
CA ALA A 109 -9.33 3.66 5.87
C ALA A 109 -9.68 2.70 4.72
N LYS A 110 -10.81 2.94 4.04
CA LYS A 110 -11.25 2.12 2.90
C LYS A 110 -10.31 2.24 1.70
N SER A 111 -9.76 3.43 1.45
CA SER A 111 -8.90 3.70 0.29
C SER A 111 -7.49 3.11 0.39
N MET A 112 -7.04 2.76 1.60
CA MET A 112 -5.66 2.32 1.85
C MET A 112 -5.44 0.81 1.66
N MET A 113 -4.24 0.48 1.19
CA MET A 113 -3.67 -0.86 1.09
C MET A 113 -2.17 -0.81 1.41
N PHE A 114 -1.67 -1.86 2.05
CA PHE A 114 -0.23 -2.04 2.24
C PHE A 114 0.30 -3.13 1.31
N THR A 115 1.54 -2.98 0.87
CA THR A 115 2.29 -4.07 0.25
C THR A 115 3.56 -4.32 1.04
N PHE A 116 3.87 -5.59 1.32
CA PHE A 116 5.09 -5.98 2.03
C PHE A 116 5.86 -7.03 1.23
N SER A 117 7.19 -6.94 1.33
CA SER A 117 8.08 -7.94 0.77
C SER A 117 8.30 -9.08 1.76
N LEU A 118 8.10 -10.31 1.31
CA LEU A 118 8.31 -11.53 2.10
C LEU A 118 9.70 -12.11 1.80
N GLY A 119 10.60 -11.99 2.76
CA GLY A 119 11.97 -12.45 2.75
C GLY A 119 12.15 -13.89 3.21
N ALA A 120 13.41 -14.33 3.35
CA ALA A 120 13.73 -15.72 3.65
C ALA A 120 13.46 -16.16 5.10
N ASN A 121 13.21 -15.21 6.02
CA ASN A 121 13.03 -15.48 7.44
C ASN A 121 11.59 -15.89 7.77
N PHE A 122 11.22 -17.12 7.45
CA PHE A 122 9.85 -17.65 7.54
C PHE A 122 9.03 -17.18 8.76
N PHE A 123 9.51 -17.43 9.99
CA PHE A 123 8.77 -17.05 11.20
C PHE A 123 8.73 -15.54 11.46
N MET A 124 9.77 -14.83 11.03
CA MET A 124 9.83 -13.37 11.19
C MET A 124 8.80 -12.70 10.27
N GLU A 125 8.64 -13.19 9.05
CA GLU A 125 7.63 -12.71 8.10
C GLU A 125 6.19 -12.90 8.62
N ILE A 126 5.88 -14.08 9.18
CA ILE A 126 4.59 -14.34 9.83
C ILE A 126 4.37 -13.37 10.99
N ALA A 127 5.39 -13.18 11.85
CA ALA A 127 5.32 -12.27 12.98
C ALA A 127 5.15 -10.81 12.52
N LYS A 128 5.85 -10.40 11.46
CA LYS A 128 5.78 -9.08 10.83
C LYS A 128 4.36 -8.74 10.40
N LEU A 129 3.72 -9.62 9.61
CA LEU A 129 2.36 -9.40 9.13
C LEU A 129 1.32 -9.37 10.27
N ARG A 130 1.54 -10.16 11.33
CA ARG A 130 0.67 -10.13 12.52
C ARG A 130 0.86 -8.86 13.33
N ALA A 131 2.09 -8.44 13.57
CA ALA A 131 2.42 -7.23 14.30
C ALA A 131 1.89 -5.99 13.58
N LEU A 132 2.05 -5.92 12.25
CA LEU A 132 1.50 -4.86 11.41
C LEU A 132 0.00 -4.65 11.66
N ARG A 133 -0.80 -5.73 11.62
CA ARG A 133 -2.26 -5.65 11.82
C ARG A 133 -2.62 -5.07 13.18
N VAL A 134 -1.92 -5.49 14.23
CA VAL A 134 -2.15 -4.99 15.60
C VAL A 134 -1.75 -3.52 15.71
N LEU A 135 -0.57 -3.16 15.21
CA LEU A 135 -0.06 -1.79 15.29
C LEU A 135 -0.92 -0.83 14.48
N TRP A 136 -1.31 -1.21 13.26
CA TRP A 136 -2.20 -0.40 12.43
C TRP A 136 -3.55 -0.15 13.08
N ALA A 137 -4.17 -1.19 13.66
CA ALA A 137 -5.44 -1.05 14.35
C ALA A 137 -5.36 -0.05 15.51
N ARG A 138 -4.25 -0.05 16.27
CA ARG A 138 -3.99 0.92 17.35
C ARG A 138 -3.75 2.34 16.83
N ILE A 139 -3.06 2.48 15.71
CA ILE A 139 -2.85 3.78 15.06
C ILE A 139 -4.19 4.35 14.59
N MET A 140 -5.02 3.55 13.91
CA MET A 140 -6.34 3.97 13.45
C MET A 140 -7.29 4.32 14.61
N GLU A 141 -7.23 3.54 15.70
CA GLU A 141 -7.92 3.86 16.95
C GLU A 141 -7.52 5.24 17.50
N ALA A 142 -6.22 5.57 17.51
CA ALA A 142 -5.73 6.88 17.95
C ALA A 142 -6.18 8.04 17.04
N PHE A 143 -6.44 7.77 15.76
CA PHE A 143 -7.06 8.72 14.83
C PHE A 143 -8.59 8.80 14.94
N GLY A 144 -9.21 8.04 15.86
CA GLY A 144 -10.64 8.05 16.09
C GLY A 144 -11.44 7.15 15.14
N ALA A 145 -10.80 6.22 14.44
CA ALA A 145 -11.49 5.28 13.57
C ALA A 145 -12.32 4.26 14.38
N GLU A 146 -13.51 3.95 13.87
CA GLU A 146 -14.37 2.90 14.40
C GLU A 146 -13.72 1.52 14.22
N GLU A 147 -14.16 0.52 14.99
CA GLU A 147 -13.59 -0.82 14.95
C GLU A 147 -13.62 -1.44 13.54
N ALA A 148 -14.69 -1.17 12.77
CA ALA A 148 -14.85 -1.64 11.40
C ALA A 148 -13.78 -1.10 10.43
N ASP A 149 -13.23 0.08 10.72
CA ASP A 149 -12.27 0.79 9.85
C ASP A 149 -10.80 0.54 10.24
N ARG A 150 -10.57 -0.22 11.31
CA ARG A 150 -9.22 -0.57 11.79
C ARG A 150 -8.60 -1.74 11.01
N ALA A 151 -9.41 -2.44 10.20
CA ALA A 151 -8.94 -3.53 9.38
C ALA A 151 -8.00 -3.02 8.26
N VAL A 152 -7.00 -3.84 7.92
CA VAL A 152 -6.04 -3.51 6.87
C VAL A 152 -5.96 -4.63 5.84
N HIS A 153 -5.90 -4.23 4.57
CA HIS A 153 -5.61 -5.13 3.47
C HIS A 153 -4.13 -5.08 3.16
N VAL A 154 -3.51 -6.26 3.15
CA VAL A 154 -2.08 -6.42 2.90
C VAL A 154 -1.91 -7.30 1.68
N HIS A 155 -1.15 -6.80 0.71
CA HIS A 155 -0.62 -7.57 -0.40
C HIS A 155 0.79 -8.06 -0.03
N GLY A 156 0.98 -9.37 0.03
CA GLY A 156 2.30 -9.97 0.22
C GLY A 156 2.94 -10.27 -1.13
N ARG A 157 4.20 -9.88 -1.32
CA ARG A 157 4.99 -10.20 -2.51
C ARG A 157 6.28 -10.89 -2.10
N THR A 158 6.67 -11.96 -2.79
CA THR A 158 7.95 -12.61 -2.51
C THR A 158 9.12 -11.71 -2.88
N SER A 159 10.13 -11.64 -2.01
CA SER A 159 11.22 -10.69 -2.13
C SER A 159 12.11 -10.98 -3.34
N ALA A 160 12.32 -9.96 -4.17
CA ALA A 160 13.27 -10.02 -5.29
C ALA A 160 14.73 -10.03 -4.80
N PHE A 161 15.02 -9.36 -3.67
CA PHE A 161 16.36 -9.26 -3.09
C PHE A 161 17.00 -10.62 -2.80
N THR A 162 16.18 -11.62 -2.43
CA THR A 162 16.65 -12.98 -2.11
C THR A 162 16.95 -13.85 -3.34
N LYS A 163 16.70 -13.36 -4.56
CA LYS A 163 16.77 -14.16 -5.79
C LYS A 163 18.16 -14.11 -6.40
N THR A 164 18.64 -15.26 -6.87
CA THR A 164 19.97 -15.40 -7.46
C THR A 164 19.89 -15.55 -8.97
N VAL A 165 20.83 -14.92 -9.69
CA VAL A 165 21.01 -15.10 -11.15
C VAL A 165 21.65 -16.46 -11.43
N TYR A 166 22.63 -16.84 -10.61
CA TYR A 166 23.26 -18.16 -10.66
C TYR A 166 22.37 -19.19 -9.98
N ASP A 167 22.25 -20.36 -10.63
CA ASP A 167 21.36 -21.45 -10.24
C ASP A 167 19.90 -20.98 -9.98
N PRO A 168 19.19 -20.52 -11.04
CA PRO A 168 17.89 -19.90 -10.88
C PRO A 168 16.79 -20.89 -10.45
N TYR A 169 17.00 -22.20 -10.61
CA TYR A 169 16.02 -23.20 -10.19
C TYR A 169 15.81 -23.21 -8.67
N VAL A 170 16.83 -22.85 -7.89
CA VAL A 170 16.71 -22.72 -6.43
C VAL A 170 15.77 -21.58 -6.04
N ASN A 171 15.55 -20.59 -6.93
CA ASN A 171 14.58 -19.53 -6.68
C ASN A 171 13.14 -20.06 -6.58
N LEU A 172 12.84 -21.22 -7.17
CA LEU A 172 11.54 -21.89 -6.98
C LEU A 172 11.34 -22.24 -5.50
N LEU A 173 12.32 -22.86 -4.85
CA LEU A 173 12.27 -23.22 -3.43
C LEU A 173 12.21 -21.99 -2.52
N ARG A 174 12.96 -20.93 -2.86
CA ARG A 174 12.92 -19.64 -2.13
C ARG A 174 11.54 -19.00 -2.21
N ASN A 175 10.96 -18.93 -3.41
CA ASN A 175 9.61 -18.39 -3.60
C ASN A 175 8.56 -19.20 -2.85
N THR A 176 8.64 -20.53 -2.89
CA THR A 176 7.71 -21.40 -2.17
C THR A 176 7.72 -21.10 -0.68
N THR A 177 8.91 -21.06 -0.06
CA THR A 177 9.03 -20.78 1.39
C THR A 177 8.49 -19.39 1.75
N GLN A 178 8.78 -18.39 0.92
CA GLN A 178 8.30 -17.02 1.10
C GLN A 178 6.78 -16.90 0.94
N ALA A 179 6.19 -17.63 0.01
CA ALA A 179 4.75 -17.63 -0.21
C ALA A 179 3.97 -18.32 0.91
N PHE A 180 4.60 -19.26 1.64
CA PHE A 180 4.01 -19.90 2.81
C PHE A 180 4.08 -19.05 4.09
N SER A 181 4.91 -18.00 4.09
CA SER A 181 5.08 -17.10 5.25
C SER A 181 3.92 -16.09 5.34
#